data_AF-A0A6P5EGA0-F1
#
_entry.id   AF-A0A6P5EGA0-F1
#
_cell.length_a   1.000
_cell.length_b   1.000
_cell.length_c   1.000
_cell.angle_alpha   90.00
_cell.angle_beta   90.00
_cell.angle_gamma   90.00
#
_symmetry.space_group_name_H-M   'P 1'
#
loop_
_entity.id
_entity.type
_entity.pdbx_description
1 polymer ?
#
loop_
_entity_poly.entity_id
_entity_poly.type
_entity_poly.pdbx_seq_one_letter_code
_entity_poly.pdbx_strand_id
1 'polypeptide(L)'
;MAVSNPLAKILDTNRLTGPNFTDWLRNLRIVLNSEKLAYVLDTEAPAVLENPTAEQRAARNKWTDDDMKVKCYMLASMSNELQRQHEHMESAADILLHLKELYDEQSRTARYEVSKRLFRAKMSDGQSVNNHCLAMIKDIEELEKLGMTMDAELQTDLILQSLPDSFS
;
A
#
# COMPACT_ATOMS: atom_id res chain seq x y z
N MET A 1 16.72 4.23 29.93
CA MET A 1 16.41 3.14 28.98
C MET A 1 15.28 3.64 28.10
N ALA A 2 15.49 3.77 26.79
CA ALA A 2 14.39 4.09 25.88
C ALA A 2 13.41 2.92 25.91
N VAL A 3 12.15 3.18 26.23
CA VAL A 3 11.08 2.18 26.19
C VAL A 3 10.88 1.84 24.72
N SER A 4 11.25 0.63 24.32
CA SER A 4 10.99 0.12 22.98
C SER A 4 9.49 0.20 22.72
N ASN A 5 9.07 0.88 21.65
CA ASN A 5 7.67 0.88 21.26
C ASN A 5 7.25 -0.56 20.90
N PRO A 6 6.37 -1.22 21.68
CA PRO A 6 6.00 -2.61 21.40
C PRO A 6 5.30 -2.76 20.05
N LEU A 7 4.71 -1.68 19.51
CA LEU A 7 4.07 -1.66 18.21
C LEU A 7 5.08 -1.73 17.05
N ALA A 8 6.35 -1.34 17.26
CA ALA A 8 7.37 -1.39 16.21
C ALA A 8 7.58 -2.83 15.68
N LYS A 9 7.32 -3.85 16.51
CA LYS A 9 7.39 -5.27 16.11
C LYS A 9 6.42 -5.63 14.97
N ILE A 10 5.33 -4.88 14.81
CA ILE A 10 4.39 -5.07 13.68
C ILE A 10 5.11 -4.85 12.35
N LEU A 11 6.05 -3.89 12.31
CA LEU A 11 6.81 -3.57 11.11
C LEU A 11 7.84 -4.64 10.73
N ASP A 12 8.43 -5.31 11.73
CA ASP A 12 9.30 -6.47 11.49
C ASP A 12 8.51 -7.67 10.96
N THR A 13 7.28 -7.84 11.45
CA THR A 13 6.41 -8.96 11.04
C THR A 13 5.81 -8.74 9.66
N ASN A 14 5.58 -7.48 9.28
CA ASN A 14 4.89 -7.08 8.05
C ASN A 14 5.77 -6.19 7.18
N ARG A 15 7.01 -6.62 6.89
CA ARG A 15 7.94 -5.84 6.06
C ARG A 15 7.37 -5.57 4.67
N LEU A 16 7.69 -4.40 4.11
CA LEU A 16 7.34 -4.07 2.74
C LEU A 16 8.10 -4.99 1.79
N THR A 17 7.36 -5.73 0.96
CA THR A 17 7.89 -6.58 -0.12
C THR A 17 7.48 -6.06 -1.50
N GLY A 18 6.61 -5.04 -1.52
CA GLY A 18 6.11 -4.38 -2.72
C GLY A 18 4.62 -4.56 -2.89
N PRO A 19 4.12 -5.78 -3.22
CA PRO A 19 2.70 -6.04 -3.39
C PRO A 19 1.84 -5.72 -2.16
N ASN A 20 2.43 -5.78 -0.96
CA ASN A 20 1.76 -5.47 0.30
C ASN A 20 1.85 -3.98 0.72
N PHE A 21 2.16 -3.06 -0.22
CA PHE A 21 2.35 -1.64 0.08
C PHE A 21 1.22 -1.01 0.90
N THR A 22 -0.04 -1.29 0.55
CA THR A 22 -1.22 -0.75 1.25
C THR A 22 -1.25 -1.18 2.72
N ASP A 23 -1.02 -2.47 2.99
CA ASP A 23 -1.04 -3.01 4.35
C ASP A 23 0.19 -2.55 5.15
N TRP A 24 1.36 -2.50 4.52
CA TRP A 24 2.57 -1.95 5.12
C TRP A 24 2.37 -0.48 5.51
N LEU A 25 1.82 0.35 4.62
CA LEU A 25 1.56 1.76 4.90
C LEU A 25 0.57 1.94 6.05
N ARG A 26 -0.47 1.08 6.12
CA ARG A 26 -1.41 1.05 7.26
C ARG A 26 -0.68 0.75 8.57
N ASN A 27 0.15 -0.28 8.59
CA ASN A 27 0.94 -0.67 9.76
C ASN A 27 1.94 0.41 10.18
N LEU A 28 2.63 1.02 9.22
CA LEU A 28 3.53 2.15 9.45
C LEU A 28 2.80 3.32 10.11
N ARG A 29 1.64 3.72 9.58
CA ARG A 29 0.85 4.82 10.15
C ARG A 29 0.40 4.52 11.58
N ILE A 30 0.08 3.28 11.94
CA ILE A 30 -0.25 2.91 13.33
C ILE A 30 0.93 3.20 14.27
N VAL A 31 2.14 2.76 13.90
CA VAL A 31 3.35 3.00 14.70
C VAL A 31 3.66 4.49 14.79
N LEU A 32 3.67 5.20 13.66
CA LEU A 32 3.98 6.63 13.63
C LEU A 32 2.97 7.48 14.40
N ASN A 33 1.67 7.13 14.36
CA ASN A 33 0.65 7.82 15.15
C ASN A 33 0.87 7.62 16.65
N SER A 34 1.27 6.42 17.08
CA SER A 34 1.58 6.15 18.49
C SER A 34 2.73 7.02 19.02
N GLU A 35 3.63 7.43 18.14
CA GLU A 35 4.79 8.28 18.45
C GLU A 35 4.60 9.76 18.11
N LYS A 36 3.42 10.15 17.60
CA LYS A 36 3.12 11.51 17.12
C LYS A 36 4.08 11.97 16.00
N LEU A 37 4.51 11.05 15.14
CA LEU A 37 5.42 11.28 14.03
C LEU A 37 4.72 11.31 12.66
N ALA A 38 3.46 10.84 12.58
CA ALA A 38 2.75 10.71 11.30
C ALA A 38 2.62 12.03 10.52
N TYR A 39 2.63 13.18 11.23
CA TYR A 39 2.55 14.51 10.63
C TYR A 39 3.66 14.79 9.61
N VAL A 40 4.85 14.18 9.78
CA VAL A 40 5.98 14.31 8.84
C VAL A 40 5.61 13.85 7.44
N LEU A 41 4.75 12.83 7.32
CA LEU A 41 4.34 12.28 6.01
C LEU A 41 3.22 13.09 5.34
N ASP A 42 2.53 13.93 6.10
CA ASP A 42 1.30 14.61 5.68
C ASP A 42 1.48 16.13 5.55
N THR A 43 2.63 16.67 5.99
CA THR A 43 2.90 18.11 5.97
C THR A 43 4.25 18.42 5.32
N GLU A 44 4.38 19.63 4.77
CA GLU A 44 5.62 20.08 4.14
C GLU A 44 6.68 20.43 5.20
N ALA A 45 7.94 20.23 4.84
CA ALA A 45 9.06 20.62 5.68
C ALA A 45 9.03 22.15 5.96
N PRO A 46 9.36 22.59 7.19
CA PRO A 46 9.45 24.01 7.50
C PRO A 46 10.39 24.76 6.57
N ALA A 47 9.94 25.90 6.05
CA ALA A 47 10.69 26.71 5.11
C ALA A 47 12.07 27.14 5.67
N VAL A 48 13.05 27.23 4.77
CA VAL A 48 14.36 27.80 5.08
C VAL A 48 14.25 29.33 5.07
N LEU A 49 14.48 29.94 6.23
CA LEU A 49 14.46 31.40 6.40
C LEU A 49 15.88 31.93 6.55
N GLU A 50 16.17 33.11 6.00
CA GLU A 50 17.49 33.76 6.11
C GLU A 50 17.80 34.19 7.56
N ASN A 51 16.80 34.69 8.29
CA ASN A 51 16.94 35.17 9.67
C ASN A 51 15.87 34.51 10.57
N PRO A 52 16.00 33.21 10.89
CA PRO A 52 15.00 32.50 11.67
C PRO A 52 15.05 32.92 13.15
N THR A 53 13.87 33.08 13.76
CA THR A 53 13.76 33.20 15.21
C THR A 53 14.25 31.92 15.90
N ALA A 54 14.52 31.99 17.21
CA ALA A 54 14.89 30.81 17.99
C ALA A 54 13.82 29.71 17.92
N GLU A 55 12.55 30.10 17.93
CA GLU A 55 11.40 29.18 17.81
C GLU A 55 11.35 28.51 16.43
N GLN A 56 11.56 29.27 15.36
CA GLN A 56 11.59 28.74 13.99
C GLN A 56 12.75 27.75 13.79
N ARG A 57 13.92 28.04 14.36
CA ARG A 57 15.06 27.12 14.33
C ARG A 57 14.78 25.85 15.12
N ALA A 58 14.17 25.96 16.30
CA ALA A 58 13.80 24.81 17.13
C ALA A 58 12.75 23.93 16.42
N ALA A 59 11.74 24.54 15.81
CA ALA A 59 10.73 23.82 15.04
C ALA A 59 11.32 23.06 13.85
N ARG A 60 12.25 23.68 13.11
CA ARG A 60 12.95 23.04 12.00
C ARG A 60 13.83 21.88 12.46
N ASN A 61 14.63 22.07 13.50
CA ASN A 61 15.48 20.99 14.03
C ASN A 61 14.64 19.80 14.48
N LYS A 62 13.54 20.08 15.19
CA LYS A 62 12.59 19.04 15.60
C LYS A 62 12.01 18.30 14.40
N TRP A 63 11.60 19.03 13.35
CA TRP A 63 11.11 18.42 12.13
C TRP A 63 12.17 17.49 11.50
N THR A 64 13.41 17.95 11.37
CA THR A 64 14.50 17.15 10.81
C THR A 64 14.78 15.89 11.63
N ASP A 65 14.75 15.99 12.97
CA ASP A 65 14.92 14.84 13.85
C ASP A 65 13.76 13.83 13.71
N ASP A 66 12.53 14.33 13.61
CA ASP A 66 11.34 13.49 13.46
C ASP A 66 11.29 12.85 12.05
N ASP A 67 11.66 13.58 10.99
CA ASP A 67 11.80 13.04 9.63
C ASP A 67 12.84 11.92 9.55
N MET A 68 14.01 12.12 10.18
CA MET A 68 15.04 11.08 10.25
C MET A 68 14.52 9.81 10.97
N LYS A 69 13.75 9.96 12.05
CA LYS A 69 13.14 8.80 12.74
C LYS A 69 12.14 8.07 11.86
N VAL A 70 11.26 8.81 11.18
CA VAL A 70 10.29 8.22 10.25
C VAL A 70 11.01 7.48 9.13
N LYS A 71 12.05 8.08 8.55
CA LYS A 71 12.89 7.45 7.53
C LYS A 71 13.53 6.16 8.06
N CYS A 72 14.05 6.15 9.28
CA CYS A 72 14.57 4.93 9.92
C CYS A 72 13.49 3.83 10.06
N TYR A 73 12.28 4.18 10.50
CA TYR A 73 11.16 3.23 10.55
C TYR A 73 10.82 2.66 9.18
N MET A 74 10.77 3.52 8.16
CA MET A 74 10.49 3.10 6.79
C MET A 74 11.56 2.12 6.30
N LEU A 75 12.84 2.49 6.39
CA LEU A 75 13.95 1.65 5.90
C LEU A 75 14.08 0.33 6.66
N ALA A 76 13.93 0.33 7.98
CA ALA A 76 14.01 -0.89 8.80
C ALA A 76 12.88 -1.89 8.46
N SER A 77 11.72 -1.36 8.10
CA SER A 77 10.52 -2.13 7.77
C SER A 77 10.40 -2.53 6.29
N MET A 78 11.45 -2.35 5.49
CA MET A 78 11.50 -2.76 4.09
C MET A 78 12.27 -4.06 3.90
N SER A 79 11.99 -4.81 2.83
CA SER A 79 12.91 -5.86 2.36
C SER A 79 14.31 -5.28 2.08
N ASN A 80 15.35 -6.09 2.14
CA ASN A 80 16.73 -5.60 1.95
C ASN A 80 16.95 -5.00 0.55
N GLU A 81 16.20 -5.46 -0.46
CA GLU A 81 16.23 -4.90 -1.80
C GLU A 81 15.65 -3.48 -1.82
N LEU A 82 14.44 -3.31 -1.27
CA LEU A 82 13.79 -2.00 -1.21
C LEU A 82 14.56 -1.03 -0.31
N GLN A 83 15.12 -1.51 0.80
CA GLN A 83 15.95 -0.69 1.66
C GLN A 83 17.13 -0.07 0.89
N ARG A 84 17.87 -0.85 0.11
CA ARG A 84 19.00 -0.35 -0.73
C ARG A 84 18.54 0.65 -1.80
N GLN A 85 17.34 0.47 -2.35
CA GLN A 85 16.81 1.39 -3.35
C GLN A 85 16.44 2.76 -2.76
N HIS A 86 16.10 2.83 -1.47
CA HIS A 86 15.54 4.04 -0.84
C HIS A 86 16.46 4.68 0.22
N GLU A 87 17.60 4.08 0.58
CA GLU A 87 18.47 4.56 1.67
C GLU A 87 19.05 5.97 1.43
N HIS A 88 19.25 6.33 0.17
CA HIS A 88 19.82 7.63 -0.25
C HIS A 88 18.79 8.72 -0.54
N MET A 89 17.48 8.45 -0.45
CA MET A 89 16.45 9.48 -0.65
C MET A 89 16.48 10.52 0.47
N GLU A 90 16.17 11.78 0.16
CA GLU A 90 16.42 12.89 1.09
C GLU A 90 15.54 12.84 2.33
N SER A 91 14.23 12.64 2.16
CA SER A 91 13.24 12.65 3.26
C SER A 91 12.36 11.39 3.31
N ALA A 92 11.64 11.21 4.43
CA ALA A 92 10.61 10.18 4.53
C ALA A 92 9.46 10.41 3.53
N ALA A 93 9.15 11.68 3.24
CA ALA A 93 8.13 12.06 2.28
C ALA A 93 8.51 11.64 0.85
N ASP A 94 9.78 11.81 0.45
CA ASP A 94 10.26 11.39 -0.88
C ASP A 94 10.19 9.87 -1.06
N ILE A 95 10.58 9.12 -0.02
CA ILE A 95 10.43 7.67 0.00
C ILE A 95 8.97 7.29 -0.18
N LEU A 96 8.06 7.90 0.59
CA LEU A 96 6.63 7.58 0.49
C LEU A 96 6.06 7.93 -0.88
N LEU A 97 6.45 9.06 -1.46
CA LEU A 97 6.03 9.48 -2.80
C LEU A 97 6.47 8.47 -3.85
N HIS A 98 7.75 8.11 -3.87
CA HIS A 98 8.29 7.13 -4.81
C HIS A 98 7.61 5.76 -4.68
N LEU A 99 7.39 5.30 -3.44
CA LEU A 99 6.67 4.05 -3.20
C LEU A 99 5.22 4.10 -3.69
N LYS A 100 4.54 5.24 -3.50
CA LYS A 100 3.18 5.43 -4.03
C LYS A 100 3.18 5.36 -5.55
N GLU A 101 4.10 6.04 -6.22
CA GLU A 101 4.19 5.99 -7.69
C GLU A 101 4.43 4.56 -8.17
N LEU A 102 5.41 3.86 -7.58
CA LEU A 102 5.77 2.50 -7.98
C LEU A 102 4.62 1.50 -7.76
N TYR A 103 3.97 1.54 -6.59
CA TYR A 103 3.00 0.52 -6.18
C TYR A 103 1.55 0.89 -6.47
N ASP A 104 1.20 2.18 -6.60
CA ASP A 104 -0.13 2.59 -7.06
C ASP A 104 -0.30 2.32 -8.56
N GLU A 105 0.73 2.58 -9.38
CA GLU A 105 0.70 2.21 -10.80
C GLU A 105 0.68 0.70 -11.01
N GLN A 106 1.49 -0.04 -10.25
CA GLN A 106 1.50 -1.50 -10.32
C GLN A 106 0.16 -2.09 -9.85
N SER A 107 -0.40 -1.58 -8.75
CA SER A 107 -1.73 -1.96 -8.27
C SER A 107 -2.82 -1.63 -9.29
N ARG A 108 -2.77 -0.44 -9.91
CA ARG A 108 -3.75 -0.05 -10.94
C ARG A 108 -3.66 -0.95 -12.16
N THR A 109 -2.45 -1.28 -12.62
CA THR A 109 -2.23 -2.15 -13.78
C THR A 109 -2.69 -3.57 -13.49
N ALA A 110 -2.33 -4.11 -12.33
CA ALA A 110 -2.79 -5.42 -11.88
C ALA A 110 -4.32 -5.47 -11.76
N ARG A 111 -4.94 -4.47 -11.10
CA ARG A 111 -6.40 -4.36 -11.00
C ARG A 111 -7.05 -4.33 -12.37
N TYR A 112 -6.52 -3.52 -13.29
CA TYR A 112 -7.05 -3.44 -14.65
C TYR A 112 -7.01 -4.79 -15.39
N GLU A 113 -5.90 -5.52 -15.34
CA GLU A 113 -5.79 -6.81 -16.04
C GLU A 113 -6.70 -7.89 -15.43
N VAL A 114 -6.82 -7.94 -14.10
CA VAL A 114 -7.74 -8.88 -13.42
C VAL A 114 -9.19 -8.50 -13.71
N SER A 115 -9.57 -7.22 -13.58
CA SER A 115 -10.91 -6.76 -13.95
C SER A 115 -11.22 -7.09 -15.40
N LYS A 116 -10.32 -6.77 -16.34
CA LYS A 116 -10.49 -7.08 -17.75
C LYS A 116 -10.71 -8.57 -18.00
N ARG A 117 -9.99 -9.45 -17.28
CA ARG A 117 -10.18 -10.91 -17.35
C ARG A 117 -11.56 -11.31 -16.84
N LEU A 118 -11.94 -10.81 -15.66
CA LEU A 118 -13.23 -11.09 -15.02
C LEU A 118 -14.43 -10.62 -15.87
N PHE A 119 -14.46 -9.34 -16.24
CA PHE A 119 -15.58 -8.72 -16.98
C PHE A 119 -15.71 -9.24 -18.42
N ARG A 120 -14.64 -9.84 -18.97
CA ARG A 120 -14.66 -10.47 -20.31
C ARG A 120 -14.77 -11.98 -20.25
N ALA A 121 -14.83 -12.57 -19.05
CA ALA A 121 -14.92 -14.01 -18.91
C ALA A 121 -16.21 -14.51 -19.57
N LYS A 122 -16.06 -15.52 -20.43
CA LYS A 122 -17.16 -16.27 -21.04
C LYS A 122 -16.80 -17.74 -21.01
N MET A 123 -17.73 -18.56 -20.55
CA MET A 123 -17.53 -20.00 -20.54
C MET A 123 -17.43 -20.49 -21.97
N SER A 124 -16.41 -21.29 -22.27
CA SER A 124 -16.23 -21.86 -23.62
C SER A 124 -17.06 -23.13 -23.80
N ASP A 125 -17.44 -23.44 -25.04
CA ASP A 125 -18.16 -24.67 -25.37
C ASP A 125 -17.36 -25.91 -24.92
N GLY A 126 -17.99 -26.78 -24.14
CA GLY A 126 -17.37 -27.98 -23.58
C GLY A 126 -16.55 -27.76 -22.29
N GLN A 127 -16.42 -26.52 -21.81
CA GLN A 127 -15.84 -26.25 -20.49
C GLN A 127 -16.81 -26.64 -19.37
N SER A 128 -16.28 -27.18 -18.26
CA SER A 128 -17.09 -27.41 -17.06
C SER A 128 -17.50 -26.10 -16.41
N VAL A 129 -18.79 -25.94 -16.14
CA VAL A 129 -19.36 -24.81 -15.38
C VAL A 129 -18.62 -24.61 -14.06
N ASN A 130 -18.38 -25.69 -13.31
CA ASN A 130 -17.69 -25.59 -12.02
C ASN A 130 -16.25 -25.04 -12.17
N ASN A 131 -15.51 -25.51 -13.17
CA ASN A 131 -14.15 -25.01 -13.42
C ASN A 131 -14.16 -23.54 -13.84
N HIS A 132 -15.16 -23.12 -14.62
CA HIS A 132 -15.34 -21.74 -15.02
C HIS A 132 -15.68 -20.83 -13.83
N CYS A 133 -16.66 -21.21 -13.01
CA CYS A 133 -17.03 -20.47 -11.79
C CYS A 133 -15.84 -20.32 -10.84
N LEU A 134 -15.06 -21.40 -10.61
CA LEU A 134 -13.87 -21.34 -9.77
C LEU A 134 -12.81 -20.38 -10.31
N ALA A 135 -12.62 -20.31 -11.63
CA ALA A 135 -11.69 -19.36 -12.24
C ALA A 135 -12.14 -17.91 -12.01
N MET A 136 -13.44 -17.63 -12.13
CA MET A 136 -13.97 -16.29 -11.85
C MET A 136 -13.91 -15.93 -10.37
N ILE A 137 -14.22 -16.85 -9.46
CA ILE A 137 -14.08 -16.64 -8.00
C ILE A 137 -12.62 -16.29 -7.67
N LYS A 138 -11.66 -16.99 -8.27
CA LYS A 138 -10.24 -16.68 -8.09
C LYS A 138 -9.89 -15.24 -8.52
N ASP A 139 -10.46 -14.76 -9.62
CA ASP A 139 -10.26 -13.39 -10.09
C ASP A 139 -10.90 -12.35 -9.15
N ILE A 140 -12.08 -12.67 -8.58
CA ILE A 140 -12.75 -11.85 -7.57
C ILE A 140 -11.88 -11.74 -6.30
N GLU A 141 -11.38 -12.86 -5.78
CA GLU A 141 -10.48 -12.89 -4.62
C GLU A 141 -9.16 -12.15 -4.90
N GLU A 142 -8.65 -12.19 -6.13
CA GLU A 142 -7.46 -11.45 -6.54
C GLU A 142 -7.72 -9.93 -6.55
N LEU A 143 -8.88 -9.49 -7.03
CA LEU A 143 -9.29 -8.08 -6.95
C LEU A 143 -9.41 -7.59 -5.51
N GLU A 144 -9.97 -8.40 -4.60
CA GLU A 144 -10.04 -8.07 -3.18
C GLU A 144 -8.65 -7.87 -2.56
N LYS A 145 -7.68 -8.75 -2.88
CA LYS A 145 -6.28 -8.60 -2.44
C LYS A 145 -5.63 -7.34 -2.99
N LEU A 146 -6.06 -6.88 -4.16
CA LEU A 146 -5.61 -5.62 -4.76
C LEU A 146 -6.39 -4.40 -4.25
N GLY A 147 -7.28 -4.57 -3.27
CA GLY A 147 -8.05 -3.51 -2.64
C GLY A 147 -9.31 -3.08 -3.40
N MET A 148 -9.79 -3.90 -4.34
CA MET A 148 -11.05 -3.70 -5.05
C MET A 148 -12.07 -4.74 -4.59
N THR A 149 -12.89 -4.38 -3.62
CA THR A 149 -14.00 -5.22 -3.14
C THR A 149 -15.24 -4.99 -4.00
N MET A 150 -15.93 -6.07 -4.37
CA MET A 150 -17.23 -6.01 -5.04
C MET A 150 -18.32 -6.53 -4.10
N ASP A 151 -19.52 -6.00 -4.23
CA ASP A 151 -20.67 -6.52 -3.50
C ASP A 151 -21.03 -7.94 -3.96
N ALA A 152 -21.64 -8.72 -3.07
CA ALA A 152 -21.94 -10.13 -3.33
C ALA A 152 -22.97 -10.33 -4.46
N GLU A 153 -23.88 -9.37 -4.67
CA GLU A 153 -24.86 -9.43 -5.77
C GLU A 153 -24.14 -9.27 -7.11
N LEU A 154 -23.29 -8.25 -7.26
CA LEU A 154 -22.47 -8.05 -8.45
C LEU A 154 -21.54 -9.23 -8.73
N GLN A 155 -20.91 -9.82 -7.70
CA GLN A 155 -20.10 -11.03 -7.86
C GLN A 155 -20.93 -12.17 -8.48
N THR A 156 -22.15 -12.37 -7.99
CA THR A 156 -23.08 -13.39 -8.49
C THR A 156 -23.51 -13.09 -9.92
N ASP A 157 -23.91 -11.85 -10.19
CA ASP A 157 -24.38 -11.40 -11.50
C ASP A 157 -23.29 -11.55 -12.57
N LEU A 158 -22.03 -11.22 -12.25
CA LEU A 158 -20.90 -11.39 -13.17
C LEU A 158 -20.67 -12.87 -13.52
N ILE A 159 -20.75 -13.76 -12.53
CA ILE A 159 -20.61 -15.21 -12.76
C ILE A 159 -21.76 -15.68 -13.65
N LEU A 160 -23.01 -15.35 -13.33
CA LEU A 160 -24.16 -15.75 -14.14
C LEU A 160 -24.08 -15.22 -15.58
N GLN A 161 -23.73 -13.94 -15.77
CA GLN A 161 -23.58 -13.32 -17.07
C GLN A 161 -22.48 -13.97 -17.93
N SER A 162 -21.49 -14.61 -17.31
CA SER A 162 -20.40 -15.28 -18.03
C SER A 162 -20.79 -16.65 -18.60
N LEU A 163 -21.88 -17.23 -18.11
CA LEU A 163 -22.37 -18.53 -18.54
C LEU A 163 -23.15 -18.41 -19.86
N PRO A 164 -23.31 -19.51 -20.61
CA PRO A 164 -24.19 -19.53 -21.78
C PRO A 164 -25.65 -19.35 -21.38
N ASP A 165 -26.48 -18.84 -22.29
CA ASP A 165 -27.92 -18.62 -22.09
C ASP A 165 -28.67 -19.89 -21.67
N SER A 166 -28.14 -21.09 -21.95
CA SER A 166 -28.72 -22.35 -21.50
C SER A 166 -28.69 -22.55 -19.97
N PHE A 167 -27.97 -21.69 -19.25
CA PHE A 167 -27.85 -21.70 -17.79
C PHE A 167 -28.45 -20.44 -17.15
N SER A 168 -29.04 -19.54 -17.95
CA SER A 168 -29.73 -18.32 -17.49
C SER A 168 -31.23 -18.56 -17.31
#